data_AF-E0XTC6-F1
#
_entry.id   AF-E0XTC6-F1
#
_cell.length_a   1.000
_cell.length_b   1.000
_cell.length_c   1.000
_cell.angle_alpha   90.00
_cell.angle_beta   90.00
_cell.angle_gamma   90.00
#
_symmetry.space_group_name_H-M   'P 1'
#
loop_
_entity.id
_entity.type
_entity.pdbx_description
1 polymer ?
#
loop_
_entity_poly.entity_id
_entity_poly.type
_entity_poly.pdbx_seq_one_letter_code
_entity_poly.pdbx_strand_id
1 'polypeptide(L)'
;MELLFSLVNLFSFLSYGGVGSLIGCLVLIIVVLVGLNFSGRFKTAIDELVDANPTSISNPVVFTVFGVLTFLAVVVATLGQLVMYFSEFQYGFGMWVLTDLIRIVLVAMLGFAIAGLYFQPERANVKIDKSSSVAEDVIALLSFGLKVPLCFAAMFSNALIILGVITILSGLGSYFAADSFYFAEGVSSGIGIFLLGAFAPFLFYLVFLFLFPIYNFWLAILHIPKIGKK
;
A
#
# COMPACT_ATOMS: atom_id res chain seq x y z
N MET A 1 7.73 1.47 22.20
CA MET A 1 6.65 0.87 23.03
C MET A 1 5.69 1.96 23.53
N GLU A 2 6.20 3.07 24.07
CA GLU A 2 5.39 4.20 24.56
C GLU A 2 4.55 4.92 23.50
N LEU A 3 5.03 5.02 22.26
CA LEU A 3 4.27 5.64 21.16
C LEU A 3 3.05 4.79 20.75
N LEU A 4 3.20 3.47 20.75
CA LEU A 4 2.12 2.52 20.48
C LEU A 4 1.10 2.53 21.61
N PHE A 5 1.57 2.63 22.86
CA PHE A 5 0.72 2.78 24.05
C PHE A 5 -0.05 4.11 24.05
N SER A 6 0.59 5.19 23.58
CA SER A 6 -0.05 6.51 23.44
C SER A 6 -1.12 6.54 22.35
N LEU A 7 -0.90 5.84 21.23
CA LEU A 7 -1.92 5.67 20.19
C LEU A 7 -3.11 4.85 20.69
N VAL A 8 -2.86 3.72 21.36
CA VAL A 8 -3.91 2.88 21.97
C VAL A 8 -4.72 3.66 23.00
N ASN A 9 -4.07 4.51 23.81
CA ASN A 9 -4.75 5.39 24.75
C ASN A 9 -5.56 6.50 24.05
N LEU A 10 -5.06 7.05 22.94
CA LEU A 10 -5.82 8.03 22.14
C LEU A 10 -7.14 7.41 21.63
N PHE A 11 -7.09 6.14 21.22
CA PHE A 11 -8.27 5.40 20.76
C PHE A 11 -9.25 5.07 21.88
N SER A 12 -8.77 4.74 23.08
CA SER A 12 -9.65 4.53 24.23
C SER A 12 -10.27 5.84 24.73
N PHE A 13 -9.59 6.98 24.63
CA PHE A 13 -10.21 8.28 24.95
C PHE A 13 -11.38 8.64 24.03
N LEU A 14 -11.38 8.21 22.76
CA LEU A 14 -12.48 8.44 21.83
C LEU A 14 -13.74 7.63 22.18
N SER A 15 -13.59 6.47 22.83
CA SER A 15 -14.71 5.56 23.12
C SER A 15 -15.43 5.84 24.45
N TYR A 16 -14.82 6.55 25.40
CA TYR A 16 -15.43 6.85 26.72
C TYR A 16 -16.12 8.22 26.82
N GLY A 17 -15.98 9.09 25.81
CA GLY A 17 -16.56 10.45 25.82
C GLY A 17 -15.91 11.43 26.81
N GLY A 18 -16.42 12.66 26.87
CA GLY A 18 -15.95 13.71 27.79
C GLY A 18 -14.81 14.59 27.26
N VAL A 19 -14.15 15.34 28.14
CA VAL A 19 -13.09 16.30 27.73
C VAL A 19 -11.88 15.58 27.12
N GLY A 20 -11.59 14.36 27.57
CA GLY A 20 -10.53 13.51 26.99
C GLY A 20 -10.77 13.15 25.53
N SER A 21 -12.02 12.89 25.13
CA SER A 21 -12.36 12.60 23.73
C SER A 21 -12.23 13.83 22.84
N LEU A 22 -12.57 15.02 23.35
CA LEU A 22 -12.37 16.29 22.64
C LEU A 22 -10.88 16.58 22.39
N ILE A 23 -10.03 16.37 23.40
CA ILE A 23 -8.58 16.51 23.26
C ILE A 23 -8.04 15.47 22.27
N GLY A 24 -8.51 14.22 22.36
CA GLY A 24 -8.16 13.15 21.41
C GLY A 24 -8.50 13.50 19.97
N CYS A 25 -9.69 14.03 19.71
CA CYS A 25 -10.12 14.52 18.39
C CYS A 25 -9.22 15.66 17.88
N LEU A 26 -8.88 16.63 18.73
CA LEU A 26 -8.00 17.74 18.34
C LEU A 26 -6.60 17.25 17.95
N VAL A 27 -6.02 16.35 18.73
CA VAL A 27 -4.73 15.72 18.41
C VAL A 27 -4.83 14.95 17.09
N LEU A 28 -5.91 14.18 16.91
CA LEU A 28 -6.13 13.42 15.69
C LEU A 28 -6.22 14.32 14.45
N ILE A 29 -6.96 15.43 14.52
CA ILE A 29 -7.05 16.41 13.42
C ILE A 29 -5.65 16.91 13.05
N ILE A 30 -4.83 17.26 14.04
CA ILE A 30 -3.45 17.71 13.81
C ILE A 30 -2.64 16.60 13.12
N VAL A 31 -2.70 15.36 13.62
CA VAL A 31 -1.96 14.22 13.04
C VAL A 31 -2.40 13.95 11.59
N VAL A 32 -3.71 14.02 11.31
CA VAL A 32 -4.26 13.87 9.96
C VAL A 32 -3.76 14.97 9.03
N LEU A 33 -3.82 16.23 9.45
CA LEU A 33 -3.34 17.36 8.65
C LEU A 33 -1.84 17.25 8.35
N VAL A 34 -1.06 16.84 9.33
CA VAL A 34 0.38 16.58 9.18
C VAL A 34 0.62 15.45 8.19
N GLY A 35 -0.08 14.32 8.31
CA GLY A 35 0.04 13.19 7.39
C GLY A 35 -0.30 13.56 5.94
N LEU A 36 -1.43 14.25 5.74
CA LEU A 36 -1.84 14.72 4.41
C LEU A 36 -0.85 15.73 3.82
N ASN A 37 -0.26 16.63 4.64
CA ASN A 37 0.78 17.55 4.17
C ASN A 37 2.04 16.80 3.74
N PHE A 38 2.48 15.81 4.52
CA PHE A 38 3.61 14.96 4.15
C PHE A 38 3.36 14.22 2.85
N SER A 39 2.22 13.54 2.72
CA SER A 39 1.83 12.83 1.49
C SER A 39 1.97 13.70 0.24
N GLY A 40 1.51 14.95 0.29
CA GLY A 40 1.65 15.90 -0.81
C GLY A 40 3.09 16.25 -1.16
N ARG A 41 3.97 16.41 -0.16
CA ARG A 41 5.39 16.75 -0.37
C ARG A 41 6.22 15.57 -0.88
N PHE A 42 5.85 14.34 -0.50
CA PHE A 42 6.61 13.14 -0.89
C PHE A 42 6.38 12.70 -2.33
N LYS A 43 5.36 13.22 -3.03
CA LYS A 43 5.10 12.86 -4.43
C LYS A 43 6.33 13.12 -5.32
N THR A 44 6.85 14.34 -5.32
CA THR A 44 8.03 14.70 -6.12
C THR A 44 9.27 13.93 -5.69
N ALA A 45 9.48 13.78 -4.37
CA ALA A 45 10.62 13.03 -3.85
C ALA A 45 10.60 11.54 -4.24
N ILE A 46 9.40 10.94 -4.35
CA ILE A 46 9.23 9.56 -4.81
C ILE A 46 9.56 9.44 -6.30
N ASP A 47 9.07 10.36 -7.13
CA ASP A 47 9.35 10.36 -8.57
C ASP A 47 10.87 10.47 -8.81
N GLU A 48 11.53 11.43 -8.14
CA GLU A 48 12.99 11.60 -8.19
C GLU A 48 13.74 10.35 -7.68
N LEU A 49 13.23 9.68 -6.66
CA LEU A 49 13.85 8.48 -6.09
C LEU A 49 13.78 7.29 -7.06
N VAL A 50 12.66 7.11 -7.75
CA VAL A 50 12.51 6.08 -8.80
C VAL A 50 13.43 6.39 -9.98
N ASP A 51 13.49 7.65 -10.41
CA ASP A 51 14.31 8.10 -11.54
C ASP A 51 15.82 8.01 -11.26
N ALA A 52 16.25 8.29 -10.04
CA ALA A 52 17.65 8.21 -9.63
C ALA A 52 18.18 6.77 -9.55
N ASN A 53 17.31 5.76 -9.52
CA ASN A 53 17.67 4.37 -9.27
C ASN A 53 17.27 3.44 -10.43
N PRO A 54 17.90 3.55 -11.61
CA PRO A 54 17.59 2.70 -12.75
C PRO A 54 18.05 1.26 -12.50
N THR A 55 17.28 0.31 -13.03
CA THR A 55 17.60 -1.13 -12.97
C THR A 55 17.54 -1.70 -14.38
N SER A 56 18.44 -2.60 -14.77
CA SER A 56 18.49 -3.14 -16.13
C SER A 56 17.96 -4.56 -16.21
N ILE A 57 17.33 -4.91 -17.34
CA ILE A 57 16.93 -6.28 -17.66
C ILE A 57 17.37 -6.65 -19.09
N SER A 58 17.86 -7.88 -19.25
CA SER A 58 18.32 -8.44 -20.53
C SER A 58 17.16 -8.81 -21.45
N ASN A 59 16.09 -9.39 -20.87
CA ASN A 59 14.94 -9.91 -21.60
C ASN A 59 13.63 -9.32 -21.08
N PRO A 60 12.97 -8.42 -21.83
CA PRO A 60 11.72 -7.80 -21.41
C PRO A 60 10.55 -8.79 -21.30
N VAL A 61 10.63 -9.96 -21.95
CA VAL A 61 9.56 -10.99 -21.91
C VAL A 61 9.29 -11.45 -20.48
N VAL A 62 10.30 -11.41 -19.61
CA VAL A 62 10.16 -11.81 -18.20
C VAL A 62 9.10 -10.97 -17.50
N PHE A 63 9.10 -9.65 -17.71
CA PHE A 63 8.09 -8.75 -17.18
C PHE A 63 6.69 -9.05 -17.74
N THR A 64 6.58 -9.36 -19.03
CA THR A 64 5.31 -9.77 -19.65
C THR A 64 4.75 -11.04 -18.99
N VAL A 65 5.59 -12.04 -18.72
CA VAL A 65 5.19 -13.28 -18.05
C VAL A 65 4.69 -12.99 -16.64
N PHE A 66 5.44 -12.24 -15.84
CA PHE A 66 5.00 -11.84 -14.50
C PHE A 66 3.73 -10.99 -14.52
N GLY A 67 3.55 -10.14 -15.54
CA GLY A 67 2.34 -9.34 -15.74
C GLY A 67 1.11 -10.22 -16.00
N VAL A 68 1.22 -11.22 -16.86
CA VAL A 68 0.14 -12.20 -17.12
C VAL A 68 -0.17 -13.01 -15.86
N LEU A 69 0.85 -13.51 -15.16
CA LEU A 69 0.65 -14.28 -13.92
C LEU A 69 -0.03 -13.42 -12.84
N THR A 70 0.41 -12.17 -12.67
CA THR A 70 -0.18 -11.24 -11.71
C THR A 70 -1.62 -10.90 -12.09
N PHE A 71 -1.89 -10.64 -13.38
CA PHE A 71 -3.24 -10.40 -13.88
C PHE A 71 -4.17 -11.58 -13.58
N LEU A 72 -3.75 -12.81 -13.90
CA LEU A 72 -4.54 -14.02 -13.63
C LEU A 72 -4.75 -14.23 -12.13
N ALA A 73 -3.72 -14.00 -11.30
CA ALA A 73 -3.84 -14.08 -9.85
C ALA A 73 -4.87 -13.09 -9.31
N VAL A 74 -4.88 -11.85 -9.80
CA VAL A 74 -5.86 -10.82 -9.41
C VAL A 74 -7.26 -11.20 -9.85
N VAL A 75 -7.43 -11.73 -11.07
CA VAL A 75 -8.74 -12.23 -11.55
C VAL A 75 -9.26 -13.35 -10.66
N VAL A 76 -8.45 -14.37 -10.41
CA VAL A 76 -8.83 -15.52 -9.57
C VAL A 76 -9.15 -15.08 -8.14
N ALA A 77 -8.32 -14.21 -7.55
CA ALA A 77 -8.56 -13.68 -6.21
C ALA A 77 -9.85 -12.86 -6.14
N THR A 78 -10.10 -11.99 -7.12
CA THR A 78 -11.29 -11.14 -7.16
C THR A 78 -12.56 -11.98 -7.33
N LEU A 79 -12.56 -12.94 -8.27
CA LEU A 79 -13.68 -13.84 -8.46
C LEU A 79 -13.93 -14.72 -7.24
N GLY A 80 -12.87 -15.24 -6.61
CA GLY A 80 -12.96 -16.01 -5.37
C GLY A 80 -13.61 -15.21 -4.24
N GLN A 81 -13.19 -13.96 -4.04
CA GLN A 81 -13.79 -13.06 -3.05
C GLN A 81 -15.26 -12.76 -3.36
N LEU A 82 -15.61 -12.53 -4.63
CA LEU A 82 -17.02 -12.31 -5.03
C LEU A 82 -17.88 -13.54 -4.77
N VAL A 83 -17.40 -14.75 -5.06
CA VAL A 83 -18.15 -15.99 -4.80
C VAL A 83 -18.41 -16.18 -3.30
N MET A 84 -17.38 -15.99 -2.46
CA MET A 84 -17.54 -16.06 -1.00
C MET A 84 -18.53 -15.00 -0.52
N TYR A 85 -18.39 -13.77 -1.01
CA TYR A 85 -19.28 -12.66 -0.69
C TYR A 85 -20.76 -12.93 -1.05
N PHE A 86 -21.04 -13.46 -2.24
CA PHE A 86 -22.41 -13.79 -2.64
C PHE A 86 -22.99 -14.97 -1.86
N SER A 87 -22.15 -15.90 -1.37
CA SER A 87 -22.61 -17.00 -0.51
C SER A 87 -23.06 -16.51 0.87
N GLU A 88 -22.42 -15.46 1.40
CA GLU A 88 -22.77 -14.83 2.68
C GLU A 88 -23.96 -13.87 2.57
N PHE A 89 -24.32 -13.44 1.35
CA PHE A 89 -25.45 -12.55 1.10
C PHE A 89 -26.81 -13.15 1.52
N GLN A 90 -26.88 -14.46 1.74
CA GLN A 90 -28.07 -15.16 2.26
C GLN A 90 -28.44 -14.74 3.70
N TYR A 91 -27.53 -14.13 4.46
CA TYR A 91 -27.74 -13.75 5.86
C TYR A 91 -28.32 -12.33 6.05
N GLY A 92 -28.58 -11.61 4.96
CA GLY A 92 -29.25 -10.31 4.97
C GLY A 92 -28.38 -9.13 4.54
N PHE A 93 -29.01 -7.97 4.32
CA PHE A 93 -28.36 -6.77 3.82
C PHE A 93 -28.07 -5.78 4.97
N GLY A 94 -26.80 -5.47 5.21
CA GLY A 94 -26.37 -4.47 6.21
C GLY A 94 -25.24 -3.57 5.71
N MET A 95 -24.84 -2.56 6.49
CA MET A 95 -23.80 -1.59 6.10
C MET A 95 -22.42 -2.24 5.84
N TRP A 96 -22.16 -3.39 6.48
CA TRP A 96 -20.98 -4.22 6.27
C TRP A 96 -20.87 -4.73 4.82
N VAL A 97 -22.00 -5.06 4.20
CA VAL A 97 -22.11 -5.54 2.81
C VAL A 97 -21.49 -4.53 1.84
N LEU A 98 -21.82 -3.25 1.95
CA LEU A 98 -21.25 -2.21 1.09
C LEU A 98 -19.76 -1.97 1.40
N THR A 99 -19.34 -2.11 2.66
CA THR A 99 -17.93 -1.94 3.06
C THR A 99 -17.05 -3.00 2.42
N ASP A 100 -17.48 -4.25 2.45
CA ASP A 100 -16.74 -5.36 1.86
C ASP A 100 -16.72 -5.29 0.33
N LEU A 101 -17.83 -4.86 -0.30
CA LEU A 101 -17.88 -4.68 -1.75
C LEU A 101 -16.88 -3.59 -2.20
N ILE A 102 -16.83 -2.46 -1.48
CA ILE A 102 -15.84 -1.41 -1.76
C ILE A 102 -14.42 -1.92 -1.52
N ARG A 103 -14.19 -2.72 -0.48
CA ARG A 103 -12.88 -3.36 -0.24
C ARG A 103 -12.46 -4.26 -1.40
N ILE A 104 -13.35 -5.13 -1.87
CA ILE A 104 -13.08 -6.02 -3.01
C ILE A 104 -12.72 -5.19 -4.25
N VAL A 105 -13.49 -4.15 -4.55
CA VAL A 105 -13.25 -3.27 -5.71
C VAL A 105 -11.90 -2.55 -5.60
N LEU A 106 -11.56 -2.01 -4.43
CA LEU A 106 -10.30 -1.29 -4.23
C LEU A 106 -9.09 -2.22 -4.33
N VAL A 107 -9.16 -3.42 -3.73
CA VAL A 107 -8.09 -4.42 -3.83
C VAL A 107 -7.92 -4.89 -5.27
N ALA A 108 -9.01 -5.15 -5.99
CA ALA A 108 -8.98 -5.53 -7.40
C ALA A 108 -8.36 -4.43 -8.26
N MET A 109 -8.77 -3.17 -8.05
CA MET A 109 -8.22 -2.01 -8.76
C MET A 109 -6.71 -1.87 -8.54
N LEU A 110 -6.24 -1.99 -7.29
CA LEU A 110 -4.81 -1.99 -6.96
C LEU A 110 -4.08 -3.14 -7.64
N GLY A 111 -4.64 -4.36 -7.58
CA GLY A 111 -4.08 -5.54 -8.21
C GLY A 111 -3.93 -5.40 -9.73
N PHE A 112 -4.96 -4.90 -10.41
CA PHE A 112 -4.92 -4.66 -11.86
C PHE A 112 -3.94 -3.56 -12.25
N ALA A 113 -3.80 -2.51 -11.44
CA ALA A 113 -2.80 -1.49 -11.68
C ALA A 113 -1.37 -2.04 -11.54
N ILE A 114 -1.12 -2.88 -10.53
CA ILE A 114 0.16 -3.57 -10.35
C ILE A 114 0.46 -4.47 -11.56
N ALA A 115 -0.52 -5.29 -11.98
CA ALA A 115 -0.38 -6.11 -13.18
C ALA A 115 -0.10 -5.26 -14.43
N GLY A 116 -0.78 -4.10 -14.55
CA GLY A 116 -0.54 -3.11 -15.60
C GLY A 116 0.90 -2.59 -15.63
N LEU A 117 1.51 -2.37 -14.46
CA LEU A 117 2.89 -1.88 -14.36
C LEU A 117 3.91 -2.90 -14.89
N TYR A 118 3.65 -4.20 -14.74
CA TYR A 118 4.49 -5.24 -15.35
C TYR A 118 4.51 -5.17 -16.88
N PHE A 119 3.44 -4.70 -17.52
CA PHE A 119 3.41 -4.46 -18.98
C PHE A 119 4.09 -3.14 -19.38
N GLN A 120 4.41 -2.28 -18.41
CA GLN A 120 5.05 -0.97 -18.63
C GLN A 120 6.18 -0.75 -17.60
N PRO A 121 7.21 -1.61 -17.55
CA PRO A 121 8.24 -1.58 -16.52
C PRO A 121 9.10 -0.31 -16.56
N GLU A 122 9.07 0.41 -17.69
CA GLU A 122 9.75 1.70 -17.90
C GLU A 122 9.25 2.78 -16.92
N ARG A 123 7.99 2.69 -16.47
CA ARG A 123 7.43 3.57 -15.44
C ARG A 123 8.06 3.37 -14.05
N ALA A 124 8.71 2.23 -13.83
CA ALA A 124 9.53 1.96 -12.65
C ALA A 124 11.03 2.11 -12.95
N ASN A 125 11.39 2.83 -14.02
CA ASN A 125 12.76 3.07 -14.45
C ASN A 125 13.56 1.76 -14.63
N VAL A 126 12.93 0.76 -15.25
CA VAL A 126 13.59 -0.45 -15.71
C VAL A 126 14.02 -0.26 -17.16
N LYS A 127 15.31 -0.42 -17.44
CA LYS A 127 15.89 -0.26 -18.78
C LYS A 127 16.17 -1.62 -19.41
N ILE A 128 16.00 -1.71 -20.72
CA ILE A 128 16.34 -2.91 -21.48
C ILE A 128 17.81 -2.80 -21.90
N ASP A 129 18.64 -3.71 -21.42
CA ASP A 129 20.06 -3.80 -21.79
C ASP A 129 20.46 -5.26 -21.99
N LYS A 130 20.70 -5.64 -23.26
CA LYS A 130 21.07 -7.00 -23.68
C LYS A 130 22.42 -7.48 -23.13
N SER A 131 23.25 -6.57 -22.62
CA SER A 131 24.51 -6.93 -21.95
C SER A 131 24.32 -7.32 -20.49
N SER A 132 23.13 -7.09 -19.92
CA SER A 132 22.80 -7.47 -18.55
C SER A 132 22.88 -8.97 -18.36
N SER A 133 23.42 -9.37 -17.21
CA SER A 133 23.50 -10.74 -16.75
C SER A 133 22.18 -11.21 -16.13
N VAL A 134 22.00 -12.53 -16.05
CA VAL A 134 20.84 -13.14 -15.36
C VAL A 134 20.75 -12.69 -13.89
N ALA A 135 21.88 -12.39 -13.24
CA ALA A 135 21.89 -11.88 -11.86
C ALA A 135 21.30 -10.46 -11.77
N GLU A 136 21.58 -9.60 -12.75
CA GLU A 136 20.98 -8.26 -12.85
C GLU A 136 19.48 -8.35 -13.13
N ASP A 137 19.05 -9.30 -13.96
CA ASP A 137 17.63 -9.55 -14.19
C ASP A 137 16.89 -9.91 -12.89
N VAL A 138 17.48 -10.76 -12.05
CA VAL A 138 16.90 -11.10 -10.74
C VAL A 138 16.84 -9.88 -9.82
N ILE A 139 17.91 -9.07 -9.78
CA ILE A 139 17.92 -7.83 -8.99
C ILE A 139 16.86 -6.86 -9.50
N ALA A 140 16.71 -6.71 -10.82
CA ALA A 140 15.68 -5.86 -11.42
C ALA A 140 14.28 -6.32 -11.03
N LEU A 141 13.99 -7.62 -11.03
CA LEU A 141 12.70 -8.15 -10.59
C LEU A 141 12.43 -7.91 -9.09
N LEU A 142 13.41 -8.17 -8.23
CA LEU A 142 13.26 -7.98 -6.79
C LEU A 142 13.09 -6.50 -6.42
N SER A 143 13.94 -5.65 -7.00
CA SER A 143 13.88 -4.20 -6.78
C SER A 143 12.64 -3.56 -7.41
N PHE A 144 12.11 -4.12 -8.51
CA PHE A 144 10.82 -3.71 -9.07
C PHE A 144 9.70 -3.86 -8.04
N GLY A 145 9.70 -4.92 -7.24
CA GLY A 145 8.75 -5.10 -6.15
C GLY A 145 8.77 -3.95 -5.12
N LEU A 146 9.94 -3.37 -4.84
CA LEU A 146 10.05 -2.17 -3.97
C LEU A 146 9.60 -0.88 -4.66
N LYS A 147 9.69 -0.83 -5.99
CA LYS A 147 9.26 0.34 -6.78
C LYS A 147 7.75 0.36 -7.01
N VAL A 148 7.08 -0.80 -7.00
CA VAL A 148 5.61 -0.89 -7.20
C VAL A 148 4.82 0.02 -6.23
N PRO A 149 5.05 0.00 -4.90
CA PRO A 149 4.36 0.90 -3.97
C PRO A 149 4.68 2.37 -4.21
N LEU A 150 5.88 2.70 -4.70
CA LEU A 150 6.29 4.06 -5.04
C LEU A 150 5.54 4.58 -6.27
N CYS A 151 5.53 3.82 -7.36
CA CYS A 151 4.84 4.16 -8.61
C CYS A 151 3.33 4.39 -8.42
N PHE A 152 2.75 3.74 -7.41
CA PHE A 152 1.33 3.86 -7.06
C PHE A 152 1.09 4.50 -5.69
N ALA A 153 2.04 5.25 -5.14
CA ALA A 153 1.96 5.78 -3.78
C ALA A 153 0.67 6.58 -3.52
N ALA A 154 0.30 7.45 -4.47
CA ALA A 154 -0.94 8.21 -4.40
C ALA A 154 -2.20 7.32 -4.46
N MET A 155 -2.18 6.27 -5.29
CA MET A 155 -3.31 5.37 -5.43
C MET A 155 -3.49 4.49 -4.19
N PHE A 156 -2.40 3.96 -3.62
CA PHE A 156 -2.41 3.27 -2.33
C PHE A 156 -2.88 4.18 -1.20
N SER A 157 -2.37 5.41 -1.13
CA SER A 157 -2.79 6.41 -0.15
C SER A 157 -4.30 6.65 -0.22
N ASN A 158 -4.82 6.93 -1.42
CA ASN A 158 -6.25 7.18 -1.62
C ASN A 158 -7.11 5.96 -1.32
N ALA A 159 -6.69 4.76 -1.74
CA ALA A 159 -7.42 3.53 -1.46
C ALA A 159 -7.52 3.28 0.06
N LEU A 160 -6.42 3.45 0.80
CA LEU A 160 -6.40 3.32 2.26
C LEU A 160 -7.25 4.40 2.93
N ILE A 161 -7.19 5.66 2.47
CA ILE A 161 -8.03 6.73 2.99
C ILE A 161 -9.52 6.39 2.80
N ILE A 162 -9.92 5.95 1.60
CA ILE A 162 -11.31 5.56 1.31
C ILE A 162 -11.74 4.38 2.20
N LEU A 163 -10.91 3.34 2.32
CA LEU A 163 -11.18 2.20 3.20
C LEU A 163 -11.33 2.62 4.65
N GLY A 164 -10.44 3.50 5.14
CA GLY A 164 -10.49 4.02 6.50
C GLY A 164 -11.79 4.79 6.75
N VAL A 165 -12.16 5.70 5.85
CA VAL A 165 -13.42 6.47 5.94
C VAL A 165 -14.64 5.54 5.99
N ILE A 166 -14.74 4.57 5.08
CA ILE A 166 -15.91 3.68 5.03
C ILE A 166 -15.96 2.79 6.27
N THR A 167 -14.82 2.33 6.77
CA THR A 167 -14.76 1.53 8.00
C THR A 167 -15.20 2.35 9.22
N ILE A 168 -14.80 3.63 9.30
CA ILE A 168 -15.29 4.56 10.32
C ILE A 168 -16.82 4.72 10.20
N LEU A 169 -17.33 4.97 8.99
CA LEU A 169 -18.78 5.14 8.78
C LEU A 169 -19.58 3.89 9.17
N SER A 170 -19.06 2.70 8.87
CA SER A 170 -19.69 1.44 9.27
C SER A 170 -19.66 1.23 10.78
N GLY A 171 -18.56 1.59 11.45
CA GLY A 171 -18.49 1.64 12.92
C GLY A 171 -19.46 2.66 13.52
N LEU A 172 -19.59 3.86 12.94
CA LEU A 172 -20.60 4.83 13.38
C LEU A 172 -22.03 4.30 13.16
N GLY A 173 -22.26 3.55 12.08
CA GLY A 173 -23.54 2.90 11.80
C GLY A 173 -23.93 1.87 12.87
N SER A 174 -22.98 1.09 13.39
CA SER A 174 -23.24 0.08 14.41
C SER A 174 -23.59 0.67 15.79
N TYR A 175 -23.19 1.92 16.07
CA TYR A 175 -23.67 2.66 17.24
C TYR A 175 -25.21 2.79 17.24
N PHE A 176 -25.80 3.10 16.09
CA PHE A 176 -27.26 3.20 15.95
C PHE A 176 -27.97 1.84 16.02
N ALA A 177 -27.24 0.75 15.76
CA ALA A 177 -27.71 -0.62 15.93
C ALA A 177 -27.53 -1.16 17.36
N ALA A 178 -27.12 -0.30 18.32
CA ALA A 178 -26.80 -0.66 19.70
C ALA A 178 -25.68 -1.70 19.85
N ASP A 179 -24.80 -1.79 18.85
CA ASP A 179 -23.66 -2.71 18.86
C ASP A 179 -22.36 -1.98 19.23
N SER A 180 -22.17 -1.84 20.53
CA SER A 180 -21.05 -1.07 21.12
C SER A 180 -19.66 -1.65 20.81
N PHE A 181 -19.54 -2.97 20.61
CA PHE A 181 -18.27 -3.61 20.28
C PHE A 181 -17.85 -3.28 18.85
N TYR A 182 -18.75 -3.48 17.90
CA TYR A 182 -18.49 -3.17 16.49
C TYR A 182 -18.31 -1.66 16.24
N PHE A 183 -18.92 -0.80 17.08
CA PHE A 183 -18.66 0.64 17.03
C PHE A 183 -17.20 0.96 17.35
N ALA A 184 -16.71 0.49 18.51
CA ALA A 184 -15.36 0.79 18.97
C ALA A 184 -14.30 0.19 18.03
N GLU A 185 -14.51 -1.04 17.55
CA GLU A 185 -13.61 -1.69 16.61
C GLU A 185 -13.62 -1.00 15.24
N GLY A 186 -14.80 -0.71 14.67
CA GLY A 186 -14.91 -0.07 13.36
C GLY A 186 -14.31 1.34 13.33
N VAL A 187 -14.54 2.15 14.36
CA VAL A 187 -13.98 3.51 14.44
C VAL A 187 -12.47 3.47 14.63
N SER A 188 -11.95 2.66 15.56
CA SER A 188 -10.51 2.60 15.83
C SER A 188 -9.71 2.02 14.65
N SER A 189 -10.18 0.91 14.07
CA SER A 189 -9.57 0.29 12.90
C SER A 189 -9.63 1.22 11.69
N GLY A 190 -10.78 1.87 11.45
CA GLY A 190 -10.95 2.79 10.34
C GLY A 190 -10.05 4.02 10.44
N ILE A 191 -9.86 4.59 11.63
CA ILE A 191 -8.87 5.65 11.86
C ILE A 191 -7.45 5.13 11.58
N GLY A 192 -7.10 3.94 12.07
CA GLY A 192 -5.78 3.35 11.84
C GLY A 192 -5.47 3.20 10.34
N ILE A 193 -6.42 2.68 9.57
CA ILE A 193 -6.32 2.53 8.11
C ILE A 193 -6.24 3.89 7.42
N PHE A 194 -7.06 4.86 7.85
CA PHE A 194 -7.02 6.23 7.33
C PHE A 194 -5.64 6.87 7.53
N LEU A 195 -5.07 6.77 8.74
CA LEU A 195 -3.75 7.30 9.04
C LEU A 195 -2.67 6.59 8.25
N LEU A 196 -2.75 5.27 8.09
CA LEU A 196 -1.84 4.53 7.23
C LEU A 196 -1.89 5.06 5.79
N GLY A 197 -3.08 5.37 5.27
CA GLY A 197 -3.26 5.99 3.97
C GLY A 197 -2.68 7.40 3.89
N ALA A 198 -2.90 8.22 4.92
CA ALA A 198 -2.36 9.58 4.98
C ALA A 198 -0.83 9.61 4.98
N PHE A 199 -0.18 8.63 5.63
CA PHE A 199 1.29 8.53 5.67
C PHE A 199 1.88 7.60 4.61
N ALA A 200 1.07 6.94 3.77
CA ALA A 200 1.54 5.89 2.86
C ALA A 200 2.71 6.32 1.95
N PRO A 201 2.69 7.49 1.27
CA PRO A 201 3.80 7.88 0.41
C PRO A 201 5.12 8.07 1.19
N PHE A 202 5.04 8.66 2.38
CA PHE A 202 6.18 8.79 3.28
C PHE A 202 6.73 7.43 3.71
N LEU A 203 5.84 6.50 4.10
CA LEU A 203 6.23 5.16 4.51
C LEU A 203 6.89 4.38 3.37
N PHE A 204 6.34 4.44 2.15
CA PHE A 204 6.95 3.78 0.99
C PHE A 204 8.32 4.38 0.66
N TYR A 205 8.45 5.71 0.73
CA TYR A 205 9.73 6.39 0.56
C TYR A 205 10.78 5.85 1.55
N LEU A 206 10.43 5.77 2.84
CA LEU A 206 11.33 5.25 3.86
C LEU A 206 11.70 3.78 3.61
N VAL A 207 10.72 2.92 3.37
CA VAL A 207 10.95 1.49 3.10
C VAL A 207 11.90 1.30 1.93
N PHE A 208 11.73 2.07 0.85
CA PHE A 208 12.64 2.04 -0.28
C PHE A 208 14.05 2.49 0.13
N LEU A 209 14.18 3.62 0.82
CA LEU A 209 15.47 4.15 1.22
C LEU A 209 16.26 3.18 2.11
N PHE A 210 15.57 2.41 2.96
CA PHE A 210 16.21 1.40 3.81
C PHE A 210 16.56 0.10 3.07
N LEU A 211 15.69 -0.39 2.17
CA LEU A 211 15.86 -1.70 1.54
C LEU A 211 16.60 -1.65 0.21
N PHE A 212 16.42 -0.59 -0.58
CA PHE A 212 17.04 -0.46 -1.89
C PHE A 212 18.57 -0.46 -1.89
N PRO A 213 19.26 0.09 -0.86
CA PRO A 213 20.72 -0.02 -0.76
C PRO A 213 21.23 -1.46 -0.85
N ILE A 214 20.47 -2.46 -0.37
CA ILE A 214 20.86 -3.88 -0.47
C ILE A 214 21.06 -4.29 -1.93
N TYR A 215 20.16 -3.86 -2.82
CA TYR A 215 20.27 -4.13 -4.25
C TYR A 215 21.41 -3.35 -4.90
N ASN A 216 21.63 -2.10 -4.49
CA ASN A 216 22.78 -1.32 -4.97
C ASN A 216 24.11 -1.96 -4.57
N PHE A 217 24.23 -2.52 -3.37
CA PHE A 217 25.42 -3.28 -2.97
C PHE A 217 25.62 -4.52 -3.85
N TRP A 218 24.56 -5.26 -4.16
CA TRP A 218 24.66 -6.45 -5.01
C TRP A 218 25.06 -6.08 -6.45
N LEU A 219 24.46 -5.02 -7.01
CA LEU A 219 24.86 -4.50 -8.32
C LEU A 219 26.32 -4.04 -8.33
N ALA A 220 26.78 -3.35 -7.28
CA ALA A 220 28.17 -2.92 -7.18
C ALA A 220 29.14 -4.10 -7.18
N ILE A 221 28.81 -5.20 -6.47
CA ILE A 221 29.61 -6.43 -6.46
C ILE A 221 29.69 -7.06 -7.85
N LEU A 222 28.58 -7.09 -8.59
CA LEU A 222 28.54 -7.65 -9.95
C LEU A 222 29.38 -6.86 -10.95
N HIS A 223 29.50 -5.55 -10.75
CA HIS A 223 30.29 -4.65 -11.60
C HIS A 223 31.78 -4.59 -11.25
N ILE A 224 32.24 -5.27 -10.18
CA ILE A 224 33.67 -5.34 -9.88
C ILE A 224 34.38 -6.02 -11.06
N PRO A 225 35.34 -5.36 -11.73
CA PRO A 225 36.06 -5.96 -12.84
C PRO A 225 36.73 -7.23 -12.33
N LYS A 226 36.48 -8.35 -13.02
CA LYS A 226 37.03 -9.66 -12.65
C LYS A 226 38.56 -9.58 -12.76
N ILE A 227 39.24 -9.40 -11.63
CA ILE A 227 40.70 -9.42 -11.55
C ILE A 227 41.15 -10.80 -12.05
N GLY A 228 41.83 -10.84 -13.20
CA GLY A 228 42.48 -12.04 -13.72
C GLY A 228 41.78 -12.80 -14.85
N LYS A 229 40.72 -12.28 -15.48
CA LYS A 229 40.22 -12.89 -16.74
C LYS A 229 40.85 -12.23 -17.96
N LYS A 230 41.87 -12.91 -18.52
CA LYS A 230 42.24 -12.80 -19.93
C LYS A 230 41.20 -13.49 -20.80
#